data_AF-A0A2G2WYV9-F1
#
_entry.id   AF-A0A2G2WYV9-F1
#
_cell.length_a   1.000
_cell.length_b   1.000
_cell.length_c   1.000
_cell.angle_alpha   90.00
_cell.angle_beta   90.00
_cell.angle_gamma   90.00
#
_symmetry.space_group_name_H-M   'P 1'
#
loop_
_entity.id
_entity.type
_entity.pdbx_description
1 polymer ?
#
loop_
_entity_poly.entity_id
_entity_poly.type
_entity_poly.pdbx_seq_one_letter_code
_entity_poly.pdbx_strand_id
1 'polypeptide(L)'
;MPPALLITAIIALLSSRVPLNTHHVYNLPNMFQIHFSLSPFFTMSPKNANGYATSNNNNIQSSPPTSPRNRKNCRRRLRRRGSFAMLHRRNVLLIVTVLYFTGLISCVGPLFSLLQYSGLATGAVYRSHEIFQKFWNDIEADNSSTIELSSVWIYKRKLKEQKTCSIGTTAITKDSPGANLYLIVDANGGLNQQRSSICNAVVIAALLNATLLIPHLEFHNVWRDSRQFGDIYDEDHFISTLKDYITVVKKLPAELMERYDSNISNIQNLRVQAWAPPRYYLEEVYPVLFKWRVVRISPFANRLSMHLPSHLQFLRCFSNYEALRFSLAISALAKKLVKRMIERSSNSVGKYISVHLRFEEDMVAFSCCIYDGGQAEKSEMDVVREKGWGKKFKQKYRVIAPGLNRKNGKCPMTPVEVGMMLRGMGFAKDTPIYLASGKIYQADRYLAPLRKMFPLLQTKETLATKDELAPFEGYSSRLAAVDYLVCLFSEVFVTTQGGNFPHFLIGHRRYLYNGHAKTIKPDKIKLVTLLQNTSTSWIDFKHQMGSMLAESDRKGIMVPRVKKSTRKGSIYSNPLPECRCLWESERATNRSNSYLMVDH
;
A
#
# COMPACT_ATOMS: atom_id res chain seq x y z
N MET A 1 36.18 -25.13 -20.89
CA MET A 1 35.88 -26.05 -22.01
C MET A 1 34.65 -25.55 -22.76
N PRO A 2 34.59 -25.63 -24.10
CA PRO A 2 33.43 -25.21 -24.87
C PRO A 2 32.24 -26.20 -24.74
N PRO A 3 30.97 -25.75 -24.85
CA PRO A 3 29.80 -26.60 -24.57
C PRO A 3 29.62 -27.81 -25.50
N ALA A 4 30.20 -27.79 -26.70
CA ALA A 4 30.00 -28.83 -27.72
C ALA A 4 30.39 -30.24 -27.25
N LEU A 5 31.51 -30.38 -26.52
CA LEU A 5 32.05 -31.68 -26.10
C LEU A 5 31.12 -32.45 -25.15
N LEU A 6 30.35 -31.74 -24.30
CA LEU A 6 29.45 -32.37 -23.35
C LEU A 6 28.25 -33.02 -24.04
N ILE A 7 27.78 -32.43 -25.14
CA ILE A 7 26.64 -32.94 -25.91
C ILE A 7 27.03 -34.23 -26.64
N THR A 8 28.23 -34.30 -27.22
CA THR A 8 28.74 -35.50 -27.89
C THR A 8 28.87 -36.68 -26.94
N ALA A 9 29.36 -36.46 -25.71
CA ALA A 9 29.50 -37.49 -24.69
C ALA A 9 28.16 -38.09 -24.25
N ILE A 10 27.12 -37.26 -24.09
CA ILE A 10 25.78 -37.71 -23.70
C ILE A 10 25.11 -38.52 -24.81
N ILE A 11 25.29 -38.14 -26.08
CA ILE A 11 24.76 -38.87 -27.24
C ILE A 11 25.43 -40.25 -27.39
N ALA A 12 26.74 -40.35 -27.13
CA ALA A 12 27.46 -41.62 -27.14
C ALA A 12 26.91 -42.60 -26.08
N LEU A 13 26.74 -42.14 -24.83
CA LEU A 13 26.23 -42.96 -23.72
C LEU A 13 24.79 -43.47 -23.91
N LEU A 14 23.97 -42.79 -24.72
CA LEU A 14 22.59 -43.20 -25.00
C LEU A 14 22.45 -44.16 -26.18
N SER A 15 23.54 -44.47 -26.90
CA SER A 15 23.52 -45.25 -28.14
C SER A 15 23.95 -46.72 -27.97
N SER A 16 24.62 -47.08 -26.87
CA SER A 16 25.14 -48.42 -26.62
C SER A 16 24.10 -49.38 -26.01
N ARG A 17 23.55 -50.28 -26.84
CA ARG A 17 22.79 -51.46 -26.37
C ARG A 17 23.71 -52.67 -26.18
N VAL A 18 23.91 -53.10 -24.94
CA VAL A 18 24.43 -54.44 -24.59
C VAL A 18 23.64 -54.96 -23.38
N PRO A 19 23.10 -56.20 -23.40
CA PRO A 19 22.32 -56.78 -22.31
C PRO A 19 23.18 -57.63 -21.36
N LEU A 20 22.69 -57.90 -20.15
CA LEU A 20 23.09 -59.04 -19.31
C LEU A 20 22.00 -59.39 -18.29
N ASN A 21 22.11 -60.53 -17.60
CA ASN A 21 20.95 -61.31 -17.16
C ASN A 21 21.00 -61.72 -15.66
N THR A 22 19.82 -61.70 -15.02
CA THR A 22 19.36 -62.58 -13.89
C THR A 22 20.08 -62.68 -12.51
N HIS A 23 19.22 -62.74 -11.47
CA HIS A 23 19.34 -63.39 -10.14
C HIS A 23 20.03 -62.71 -8.90
N HIS A 24 19.15 -62.34 -7.94
CA HIS A 24 19.11 -62.75 -6.50
C HIS A 24 19.77 -61.98 -5.31
N VAL A 25 18.90 -61.16 -4.67
CA VAL A 25 18.60 -60.95 -3.20
C VAL A 25 19.57 -60.23 -2.23
N TYR A 26 18.94 -59.51 -1.28
CA TYR A 26 19.38 -59.01 0.04
C TYR A 26 20.25 -57.72 0.10
N ASN A 27 20.00 -56.73 0.99
CA ASN A 27 18.78 -56.41 1.78
C ASN A 27 18.80 -54.95 2.34
N LEU A 28 17.62 -54.35 2.61
CA LEU A 28 17.36 -53.07 3.35
C LEU A 28 17.98 -51.73 2.82
N PRO A 29 17.44 -50.54 3.21
CA PRO A 29 16.04 -50.19 3.54
C PRO A 29 15.50 -48.91 2.84
N ASN A 30 14.20 -48.67 2.98
CA ASN A 30 13.42 -47.63 2.29
C ASN A 30 13.76 -46.15 2.62
N MET A 31 13.62 -45.27 1.62
CA MET A 31 13.15 -43.89 1.79
C MET A 31 12.26 -43.43 0.62
N PHE A 32 11.51 -42.34 0.82
CA PHE A 32 10.65 -41.64 -0.16
C PHE A 32 9.35 -42.31 -0.62
N GLN A 33 8.52 -42.76 0.33
CA GLN A 33 7.08 -42.83 0.12
C GLN A 33 6.44 -41.46 0.41
N ILE A 34 6.35 -40.58 -0.59
CA ILE A 34 5.65 -39.28 -0.45
C ILE A 34 4.15 -39.47 -0.69
N HIS A 35 3.39 -39.59 0.40
CA HIS A 35 1.92 -39.53 0.34
C HIS A 35 1.45 -38.11 0.01
N PHE A 36 1.06 -37.87 -1.25
CA PHE A 36 0.18 -36.74 -1.58
C PHE A 36 -1.28 -37.10 -1.26
N SER A 37 -1.67 -36.90 0.00
CA SER A 37 -3.07 -36.95 0.42
C SER A 37 -3.82 -35.70 -0.10
N LEU A 38 -4.26 -35.76 -1.36
CA LEU A 38 -5.11 -34.76 -1.99
C LEU A 38 -6.59 -35.15 -1.91
N SER A 39 -7.45 -34.12 -1.88
CA SER A 39 -8.93 -34.18 -1.93
C SER A 39 -9.64 -34.40 -0.57
N PRO A 40 -10.91 -33.97 -0.43
CA PRO A 40 -11.76 -33.34 -1.44
C PRO A 40 -12.11 -31.86 -1.20
N PHE A 41 -12.14 -31.09 -2.29
CA PHE A 41 -13.12 -30.01 -2.41
C PHE A 41 -14.51 -30.63 -2.58
N PHE A 42 -15.55 -30.04 -1.98
CA PHE A 42 -16.92 -30.49 -2.21
C PHE A 42 -17.36 -30.22 -3.65
N THR A 43 -17.77 -31.28 -4.34
CA THR A 43 -18.53 -31.21 -5.61
C THR A 43 -20.02 -31.32 -5.31
N MET A 44 -20.83 -30.38 -5.80
CA MET A 44 -22.29 -30.54 -5.82
C MET A 44 -22.70 -31.47 -6.97
N SER A 45 -23.66 -32.35 -6.73
CA SER A 45 -24.16 -33.30 -7.72
C SER A 45 -25.09 -32.64 -8.74
N PRO A 46 -24.96 -32.94 -10.05
CA PRO A 46 -26.10 -32.93 -10.96
C PRO A 46 -26.90 -34.24 -10.78
N LYS A 47 -28.23 -34.15 -10.62
CA LYS A 47 -29.11 -35.32 -10.74
C LYS A 47 -29.52 -35.49 -12.20
N ASN A 48 -29.19 -36.64 -12.79
CA ASN A 48 -29.85 -37.13 -14.01
C ASN A 48 -30.91 -38.16 -13.62
N ALA A 49 -32.06 -38.11 -14.27
CA ALA A 49 -33.02 -39.20 -14.36
C ALA A 49 -33.62 -39.21 -15.77
N ASN A 50 -33.31 -40.24 -16.55
CA ASN A 50 -33.91 -40.45 -17.86
C ASN A 50 -35.20 -41.25 -17.72
N GLY A 51 -36.23 -40.92 -18.51
CA GLY A 51 -37.46 -41.70 -18.65
C GLY A 51 -38.12 -41.40 -19.99
N TYR A 52 -38.13 -42.38 -20.89
CA TYR A 52 -38.78 -42.29 -22.21
C TYR A 52 -40.28 -42.62 -22.10
N ALA A 53 -41.13 -41.90 -22.85
CA ALA A 53 -42.20 -42.51 -23.68
C ALA A 53 -42.94 -41.48 -24.57
N THR A 54 -42.74 -41.61 -25.89
CA THR A 54 -43.72 -41.44 -26.99
C THR A 54 -45.09 -40.76 -26.76
N SER A 55 -45.46 -39.77 -27.60
CA SER A 55 -46.43 -39.94 -28.73
C SER A 55 -47.28 -38.70 -29.08
N ASN A 56 -47.10 -38.21 -30.32
CA ASN A 56 -48.10 -37.70 -31.28
C ASN A 56 -48.93 -36.40 -31.14
N ASN A 57 -48.99 -35.74 -32.31
CA ASN A 57 -50.13 -35.06 -32.96
C ASN A 57 -50.59 -33.66 -32.51
N ASN A 58 -50.12 -32.65 -33.25
CA ASN A 58 -50.89 -31.78 -34.19
C ASN A 58 -50.46 -30.29 -34.11
N ASN A 59 -50.52 -29.46 -35.16
CA ASN A 59 -50.41 -29.61 -36.63
C ASN A 59 -50.28 -28.16 -37.22
N ILE A 60 -50.14 -27.98 -38.55
CA ILE A 60 -50.37 -26.71 -39.31
C ILE A 60 -49.32 -25.59 -39.04
N GLN A 61 -48.88 -24.68 -39.93
CA GLN A 61 -48.73 -24.51 -41.40
C GLN A 61 -47.78 -23.29 -41.62
N SER A 62 -47.29 -22.89 -42.80
CA SER A 62 -46.61 -23.60 -43.90
C SER A 62 -46.06 -22.57 -44.91
N SER A 63 -44.78 -22.64 -45.31
CA SER A 63 -44.23 -21.87 -46.46
C SER A 63 -44.84 -22.32 -47.80
N PRO A 64 -44.75 -21.53 -48.88
CA PRO A 64 -43.68 -21.75 -49.90
C PRO A 64 -43.34 -20.48 -50.74
N PRO A 65 -42.73 -20.55 -51.95
CA PRO A 65 -41.63 -21.39 -52.47
C PRO A 65 -40.34 -20.51 -52.57
N THR A 66 -39.46 -20.39 -53.59
CA THR A 66 -39.18 -21.01 -54.91
C THR A 66 -37.68 -20.83 -55.28
N SER A 67 -37.17 -21.53 -56.30
CA SER A 67 -35.99 -21.12 -57.08
C SER A 67 -36.04 -21.65 -58.52
N PRO A 68 -35.36 -21.00 -59.49
CA PRO A 68 -34.36 -21.63 -60.37
C PRO A 68 -33.15 -20.70 -60.65
N ARG A 69 -31.99 -21.04 -61.25
CA ARG A 69 -31.21 -22.25 -61.67
C ARG A 69 -29.72 -21.77 -61.77
N ASN A 70 -28.67 -22.36 -62.35
CA ASN A 70 -28.35 -23.47 -63.28
C ASN A 70 -26.95 -24.03 -62.88
N ARG A 71 -26.49 -25.26 -63.19
CA ARG A 71 -25.86 -25.81 -64.43
C ARG A 71 -24.71 -24.97 -65.02
N LYS A 72 -23.57 -25.51 -65.48
CA LYS A 72 -23.03 -26.90 -65.68
C LYS A 72 -21.47 -26.77 -65.67
N ASN A 73 -20.58 -27.77 -65.53
CA ASN A 73 -20.55 -29.13 -64.92
C ASN A 73 -19.25 -29.83 -65.39
N CYS A 74 -18.35 -30.32 -64.51
CA CYS A 74 -17.37 -31.36 -64.90
C CYS A 74 -16.80 -32.19 -63.72
N ARG A 75 -16.45 -33.46 -63.98
CA ARG A 75 -15.85 -34.43 -63.03
C ARG A 75 -14.61 -35.09 -63.65
N ARG A 76 -13.62 -35.47 -62.83
CA ARG A 76 -12.81 -36.69 -63.03
C ARG A 76 -12.34 -37.26 -61.68
N ARG A 77 -12.00 -38.56 -61.66
CA ARG A 77 -11.70 -39.37 -60.46
C ARG A 77 -10.19 -39.65 -60.33
N LEU A 78 -9.74 -39.88 -59.08
CA LEU A 78 -8.67 -40.77 -58.57
C LEU A 78 -7.40 -41.01 -59.43
N ARG A 79 -6.18 -41.15 -58.87
CA ARG A 79 -5.83 -42.22 -57.90
C ARG A 79 -4.43 -42.01 -57.26
N ARG A 80 -4.30 -42.35 -55.97
CA ARG A 80 -3.08 -42.68 -55.18
C ARG A 80 -1.78 -41.84 -55.38
N ARG A 81 -1.33 -41.21 -54.29
CA ARG A 81 0.06 -41.38 -53.80
C ARG A 81 0.11 -41.29 -52.27
N GLY A 82 0.72 -42.29 -51.64
CA GLY A 82 0.87 -42.37 -50.18
C GLY A 82 2.30 -42.03 -49.71
N SER A 83 2.59 -42.38 -48.46
CA SER A 83 3.93 -42.45 -47.84
C SER A 83 4.68 -41.13 -47.55
N PHE A 84 4.51 -40.04 -48.30
CA PHE A 84 5.23 -38.78 -48.00
C PHE A 84 4.72 -38.03 -46.75
N ALA A 85 3.46 -38.21 -46.35
CA ALA A 85 2.85 -37.45 -45.25
C ALA A 85 3.32 -37.85 -43.84
N MET A 86 3.87 -39.06 -43.64
CA MET A 86 4.28 -39.53 -42.31
C MET A 86 5.65 -38.99 -41.87
N LEU A 87 6.65 -38.96 -42.76
CA LEU A 87 7.98 -38.42 -42.43
C LEU A 87 7.90 -36.94 -42.06
N HIS A 88 7.15 -36.15 -42.83
CA HIS A 88 7.01 -34.72 -42.56
C HIS A 88 6.34 -34.46 -41.20
N ARG A 89 5.29 -35.21 -40.84
CA ARG A 89 4.67 -35.14 -39.50
C ARG A 89 5.64 -35.51 -38.38
N ARG A 90 6.52 -36.50 -38.58
CA ARG A 90 7.49 -36.96 -37.56
C ARG A 90 8.57 -35.89 -37.30
N ASN A 91 9.07 -35.24 -38.35
CA ASN A 91 10.04 -34.15 -38.22
C ASN A 91 9.40 -32.87 -37.64
N VAL A 92 8.17 -32.53 -38.05
CA VAL A 92 7.43 -31.40 -37.44
C VAL A 92 7.16 -31.65 -35.96
N LEU A 93 6.83 -32.89 -35.55
CA LEU A 93 6.70 -33.21 -34.12
C LEU A 93 8.00 -32.97 -33.37
N LEU A 94 9.14 -33.49 -33.88
CA LEU A 94 10.46 -33.27 -33.27
C LEU A 94 10.81 -31.78 -33.15
N ILE A 95 10.56 -30.99 -34.20
CA ILE A 95 10.79 -29.53 -34.17
C ILE A 95 9.89 -28.85 -33.12
N VAL A 96 8.61 -29.22 -33.03
CA VAL A 96 7.70 -28.68 -32.00
C VAL A 96 8.14 -29.11 -30.60
N THR A 97 8.61 -30.35 -30.40
CA THR A 97 9.13 -30.83 -29.11
C THR A 97 10.43 -30.12 -28.73
N VAL A 98 11.34 -29.87 -29.67
CA VAL A 98 12.58 -29.09 -29.44
C VAL A 98 12.26 -27.61 -29.15
N LEU A 99 11.31 -27.00 -29.87
CA LEU A 99 10.83 -25.63 -29.58
C LEU A 99 10.11 -25.54 -28.23
N TYR A 100 9.36 -26.57 -27.86
CA TYR A 100 8.72 -26.68 -26.54
C TYR A 100 9.76 -26.81 -25.42
N PHE A 101 10.77 -27.68 -25.57
CA PHE A 101 11.82 -27.84 -24.55
C PHE A 101 12.80 -26.66 -24.49
N THR A 102 13.18 -26.04 -25.61
CA THR A 102 13.98 -24.81 -25.60
C THR A 102 13.17 -23.62 -25.07
N GLY A 103 11.87 -23.54 -25.36
CA GLY A 103 10.93 -22.62 -24.72
C GLY A 103 10.83 -22.86 -23.20
N LEU A 104 10.76 -24.12 -22.76
CA LEU A 104 10.79 -24.50 -21.34
C LEU A 104 12.11 -24.10 -20.69
N ILE A 105 13.26 -24.40 -21.30
CA ILE A 105 14.59 -24.01 -20.79
C ILE A 105 14.72 -22.47 -20.72
N SER A 106 14.16 -21.74 -21.69
CA SER A 106 14.08 -20.28 -21.67
C SER A 106 13.15 -19.74 -20.57
N CYS A 107 12.09 -20.49 -20.24
CA CYS A 107 11.20 -20.19 -19.11
C CYS A 107 11.78 -20.63 -17.76
N VAL A 108 12.71 -21.60 -17.73
CA VAL A 108 13.52 -22.01 -16.57
C VAL A 108 14.70 -21.02 -16.38
N GLY A 109 14.32 -19.74 -16.33
CA GLY A 109 15.15 -18.64 -15.90
C GLY A 109 15.57 -18.55 -14.42
N PRO A 110 15.37 -19.55 -13.52
CA PRO A 110 16.01 -19.52 -12.20
C PRO A 110 17.22 -20.47 -12.04
N LEU A 111 17.52 -21.39 -12.97
CA LEU A 111 18.64 -22.32 -12.77
C LEU A 111 20.02 -21.66 -12.91
N PHE A 112 20.20 -20.76 -13.88
CA PHE A 112 21.44 -19.97 -13.99
C PHE A 112 21.61 -18.95 -12.84
N SER A 113 20.55 -18.63 -12.09
CA SER A 113 20.63 -17.76 -10.92
C SER A 113 21.42 -18.37 -9.75
N LEU A 114 21.60 -19.71 -9.73
CA LEU A 114 22.41 -20.41 -8.72
C LEU A 114 23.92 -20.36 -9.01
N LEU A 115 24.32 -20.10 -10.26
CA LEU A 115 25.74 -20.08 -10.68
C LEU A 115 26.41 -18.69 -10.62
N GLN A 116 25.70 -17.66 -10.13
CA GLN A 116 26.26 -16.31 -9.89
C GLN A 116 26.60 -16.05 -8.41
N TYR A 117 26.80 -17.10 -7.61
CA TYR A 117 27.12 -16.98 -6.17
C TYR A 117 28.63 -16.83 -5.87
N SER A 118 29.32 -16.03 -6.68
CA SER A 118 30.78 -15.79 -6.62
C SER A 118 31.13 -14.29 -6.60
N GLY A 119 30.36 -13.50 -5.82
CA GLY A 119 30.64 -12.08 -5.59
C GLY A 119 29.73 -11.48 -4.52
N LEU A 120 30.28 -10.60 -3.68
CA LEU A 120 29.55 -9.93 -2.60
C LEU A 120 28.60 -8.87 -3.19
N ALA A 121 27.39 -9.30 -3.56
CA ALA A 121 26.47 -8.54 -4.40
C ALA A 121 26.27 -7.08 -3.96
N THR A 122 26.43 -6.13 -4.89
CA THR A 122 26.31 -4.70 -4.62
C THR A 122 24.92 -4.35 -4.08
N GLY A 123 24.88 -3.54 -3.02
CA GLY A 123 23.68 -3.16 -2.29
C GLY A 123 23.25 -4.15 -1.20
N ALA A 124 23.95 -5.27 -1.00
CA ALA A 124 23.60 -6.29 0.00
C ALA A 124 24.16 -6.04 1.41
N VAL A 125 25.19 -5.20 1.59
CA VAL A 125 25.89 -5.04 2.88
C VAL A 125 25.67 -3.64 3.46
N TYR A 126 25.53 -3.55 4.78
CA TYR A 126 25.44 -2.27 5.49
C TYR A 126 26.85 -1.72 5.78
N ARG A 127 27.27 -0.72 5.00
CA ARG A 127 28.55 0.01 5.17
C ARG A 127 28.35 1.51 5.41
N SER A 128 27.12 1.93 5.73
CA SER A 128 26.74 3.34 5.73
C SER A 128 27.38 4.16 6.86
N HIS A 129 27.87 3.49 7.91
CA HIS A 129 28.70 4.11 8.94
C HIS A 129 30.12 4.41 8.43
N GLU A 130 30.75 3.47 7.69
CA GLU A 130 32.05 3.66 7.03
C GLU A 130 31.98 4.78 5.97
N ILE A 131 30.90 4.81 5.17
CA ILE A 131 30.67 5.84 4.15
C ILE A 131 30.46 7.22 4.81
N PHE A 132 29.77 7.28 5.95
CA PHE A 132 29.62 8.52 6.72
C PHE A 132 30.95 9.02 7.29
N GLN A 133 31.80 8.11 7.82
CA GLN A 133 33.14 8.47 8.27
C GLN A 133 34.00 8.98 7.11
N LYS A 134 33.99 8.30 5.95
CA LYS A 134 34.71 8.75 4.74
C LYS A 134 34.27 10.15 4.31
N PHE A 135 32.97 10.39 4.19
CA PHE A 135 32.43 11.66 3.71
C PHE A 135 32.38 12.75 4.78
N TRP A 136 32.74 12.52 6.05
CA TRP A 136 32.51 13.53 7.09
C TRP A 136 33.20 14.86 6.78
N ASN A 137 34.49 14.83 6.44
CA ASN A 137 35.26 16.04 6.15
C ASN A 137 34.71 16.77 4.91
N ASP A 138 34.32 16.02 3.88
CA ASP A 138 33.68 16.57 2.68
C ASP A 138 32.33 17.23 3.03
N ILE A 139 31.50 16.57 3.85
CA ILE A 139 30.19 17.05 4.33
C ILE A 139 30.31 18.29 5.21
N GLU A 140 31.41 18.44 5.96
CA GLU A 140 31.67 19.57 6.84
C GLU A 140 32.22 20.79 6.07
N ALA A 141 33.07 20.55 5.07
CA ALA A 141 33.63 21.59 4.19
C ALA A 141 32.71 22.03 3.04
N ASP A 142 31.63 21.28 2.73
CA ASP A 142 30.74 21.53 1.61
C ASP A 142 29.98 22.87 1.70
N ASN A 143 30.51 23.86 0.99
CA ASN A 143 30.01 25.22 0.83
C ASN A 143 29.23 25.43 -0.49
N SER A 144 28.87 24.36 -1.21
CA SER A 144 28.12 24.46 -2.47
C SER A 144 26.78 25.17 -2.27
N SER A 145 26.25 25.79 -3.34
CA SER A 145 24.92 26.41 -3.38
C SER A 145 23.86 25.57 -2.66
N THR A 146 23.31 26.13 -1.59
CA THR A 146 22.33 25.46 -0.74
C THR A 146 20.95 25.46 -1.40
N ILE A 147 20.14 24.44 -1.09
CA ILE A 147 18.73 24.43 -1.50
C ILE A 147 17.95 25.37 -0.59
N GLU A 148 17.48 26.49 -1.13
CA GLU A 148 16.47 27.31 -0.45
C GLU A 148 15.14 26.54 -0.41
N LEU A 149 14.50 26.49 0.76
CA LEU A 149 13.22 25.77 0.90
C LEU A 149 12.09 26.38 0.04
N SER A 150 12.17 27.68 -0.27
CA SER A 150 11.34 28.40 -1.25
C SER A 150 11.40 27.83 -2.67
N SER A 151 12.60 27.57 -3.19
CA SER A 151 12.84 27.22 -4.60
C SER A 151 12.93 25.71 -4.87
N VAL A 152 12.75 24.88 -3.84
CA VAL A 152 12.63 23.41 -3.95
C VAL A 152 11.61 22.98 -5.04
N TRP A 153 10.58 23.78 -5.29
CA TRP A 153 9.48 23.48 -6.22
C TRP A 153 9.80 23.88 -7.66
N ILE A 154 10.63 23.09 -8.34
CA ILE A 154 11.14 23.40 -9.70
C ILE A 154 10.01 23.42 -10.74
N TYR A 155 8.98 22.58 -10.57
CA TYR A 155 7.92 22.39 -11.56
C TYR A 155 6.55 22.93 -11.13
N LYS A 156 6.10 24.03 -11.76
CA LYS A 156 4.71 24.49 -11.63
C LYS A 156 3.77 23.56 -12.41
N ARG A 157 2.68 23.09 -11.76
CA ARG A 157 1.68 22.20 -12.38
C ARG A 157 0.97 22.91 -13.53
N LYS A 158 1.24 22.52 -14.78
CA LYS A 158 0.39 22.93 -15.92
C LYS A 158 -1.04 22.39 -15.71
N LEU A 159 -2.01 23.29 -15.78
CA LEU A 159 -3.43 22.93 -15.70
C LEU A 159 -3.80 22.02 -16.88
N LYS A 160 -4.71 21.08 -16.63
CA LYS A 160 -5.49 20.41 -17.67
C LYS A 160 -6.93 20.89 -17.52
N GLU A 161 -7.55 21.10 -18.67
CA GLU A 161 -8.82 21.81 -18.80
C GLU A 161 -9.99 21.19 -18.03
N GLN A 162 -11.01 22.01 -17.95
CA GLN A 162 -12.08 21.98 -16.98
C GLN A 162 -13.14 20.94 -17.37
N LYS A 163 -13.58 20.14 -16.40
CA LYS A 163 -15.01 19.84 -16.33
C LYS A 163 -15.59 20.84 -15.35
N THR A 164 -16.68 21.50 -15.74
CA THR A 164 -17.49 22.27 -14.80
C THR A 164 -17.86 21.37 -13.63
N CYS A 165 -17.66 21.85 -12.42
CA CYS A 165 -18.20 21.21 -11.23
C CYS A 165 -19.71 21.42 -11.23
N SER A 166 -20.43 20.51 -11.89
CA SER A 166 -21.82 20.25 -11.56
C SER A 166 -21.85 19.90 -10.08
N ILE A 167 -22.17 20.88 -9.23
CA ILE A 167 -22.68 20.65 -7.88
C ILE A 167 -24.06 20.06 -8.10
N GLY A 168 -24.07 18.78 -8.48
CA GLY A 168 -25.27 18.00 -8.64
C GLY A 168 -25.84 17.81 -7.25
N THR A 169 -26.83 18.62 -6.90
CA THR A 169 -27.64 18.47 -5.68
C THR A 169 -28.54 17.23 -5.77
N THR A 170 -28.02 16.13 -6.33
CA THR A 170 -28.30 14.79 -5.82
C THR A 170 -27.64 14.64 -4.45
N ALA A 171 -28.04 15.50 -3.50
CA ALA A 171 -28.50 14.97 -2.24
C ALA A 171 -29.49 13.85 -2.60
N ILE A 172 -29.24 12.64 -2.12
CA ILE A 172 -30.19 11.55 -2.32
C ILE A 172 -31.52 12.07 -1.77
N THR A 173 -32.57 12.08 -2.60
CA THR A 173 -33.83 12.71 -2.22
C THR A 173 -34.29 12.06 -0.92
N LYS A 174 -34.56 12.89 0.09
CA LYS A 174 -35.10 12.43 1.38
C LYS A 174 -36.56 12.07 1.18
N ASP A 175 -36.77 10.94 0.51
CA ASP A 175 -38.07 10.35 0.20
C ASP A 175 -38.66 9.82 1.51
N SER A 176 -39.22 10.76 2.28
CA SER A 176 -39.67 10.61 3.68
C SER A 176 -38.51 10.37 4.69
N PRO A 177 -38.77 10.44 6.01
CA PRO A 177 -37.92 9.83 7.06
C PRO A 177 -37.93 8.27 6.98
N GLY A 178 -37.76 7.74 5.76
CA GLY A 178 -38.44 6.53 5.27
C GLY A 178 -37.99 5.18 5.79
N ALA A 179 -37.04 5.10 6.72
CA ALA A 179 -36.86 3.92 7.58
C ALA A 179 -35.88 4.18 8.74
N ASN A 180 -36.21 3.69 9.93
CA ASN A 180 -35.32 3.63 11.09
C ASN A 180 -34.24 2.55 10.88
N LEU A 181 -33.27 2.80 9.99
CA LEU A 181 -32.14 1.91 9.68
C LEU A 181 -30.83 2.46 10.24
N TYR A 182 -30.08 1.62 10.94
CA TYR A 182 -28.84 2.01 11.61
C TYR A 182 -27.65 1.12 11.22
N LEU A 183 -26.52 1.75 10.93
CA LEU A 183 -25.27 1.11 10.57
C LEU A 183 -24.23 1.31 11.68
N ILE A 184 -23.76 0.21 12.26
CA ILE A 184 -22.60 0.18 13.17
C ILE A 184 -21.37 -0.31 12.39
N VAL A 185 -20.24 0.37 12.54
CA VAL A 185 -18.97 0.00 11.92
C VAL A 185 -17.86 -0.02 12.96
N ASP A 186 -17.15 -1.15 13.03
CA ASP A 186 -15.93 -1.29 13.84
C ASP A 186 -14.70 -1.05 12.95
N ALA A 187 -14.17 0.17 12.97
CA ALA A 187 -13.02 0.59 12.18
C ALA A 187 -11.70 0.10 12.82
N ASN A 188 -10.95 -0.71 12.07
CA ASN A 188 -9.77 -1.38 12.62
C ASN A 188 -8.47 -1.23 11.80
N GLY A 189 -7.35 -1.60 12.44
CA GLY A 189 -6.00 -1.22 12.05
C GLY A 189 -5.52 0.04 12.80
N GLY A 190 -4.37 0.60 12.41
CA GLY A 190 -3.92 1.87 12.99
C GLY A 190 -4.61 3.11 12.38
N LEU A 191 -4.49 4.27 13.03
CA LEU A 191 -5.06 5.59 12.67
C LEU A 191 -5.46 5.79 11.19
N ASN A 192 -4.50 5.68 10.26
CA ASN A 192 -4.74 5.97 8.84
C ASN A 192 -5.54 4.87 8.10
N GLN A 193 -5.64 3.65 8.65
CA GLN A 193 -6.56 2.60 8.18
C GLN A 193 -7.96 2.83 8.73
N GLN A 194 -8.08 3.29 9.98
CA GLN A 194 -9.35 3.70 10.58
C GLN A 194 -9.94 4.89 9.81
N ARG A 195 -9.13 5.92 9.47
CA ARG A 195 -9.53 7.04 8.58
C ARG A 195 -10.17 6.54 7.27
N SER A 196 -9.49 5.64 6.56
CA SER A 196 -10.03 4.99 5.35
C SER A 196 -11.38 4.29 5.57
N SER A 197 -11.50 3.62 6.72
CA SER A 197 -12.66 2.80 7.08
C SER A 197 -13.87 3.67 7.44
N ILE A 198 -13.67 4.77 8.17
CA ILE A 198 -14.70 5.77 8.47
C ILE A 198 -15.22 6.43 7.17
N CYS A 199 -14.31 6.87 6.28
CA CYS A 199 -14.70 7.44 4.99
C CYS A 199 -15.50 6.47 4.11
N ASN A 200 -15.25 5.16 4.22
CA ASN A 200 -16.06 4.14 3.56
C ASN A 200 -17.41 3.93 4.26
N ALA A 201 -17.48 4.03 5.59
CA ALA A 201 -18.71 3.88 6.36
C ALA A 201 -19.73 4.98 6.01
N VAL A 202 -19.27 6.23 5.90
CA VAL A 202 -20.08 7.39 5.46
C VAL A 202 -20.68 7.14 4.06
N VAL A 203 -19.88 6.62 3.13
CA VAL A 203 -20.35 6.28 1.77
C VAL A 203 -21.36 5.14 1.77
N ILE A 204 -21.21 4.15 2.65
CA ILE A 204 -22.11 3.00 2.75
C ILE A 204 -23.42 3.38 3.46
N ALA A 205 -23.37 4.26 4.46
CA ALA A 205 -24.56 4.86 5.07
C ALA A 205 -25.42 5.59 4.01
N ALA A 206 -24.79 6.43 3.16
CA ALA A 206 -25.49 7.09 2.06
C ALA A 206 -26.05 6.10 1.03
N LEU A 207 -25.25 5.10 0.62
CA LEU A 207 -25.65 4.07 -0.34
C LEU A 207 -26.85 3.20 0.15
N LEU A 208 -27.00 3.04 1.46
CA LEU A 208 -28.06 2.25 2.09
C LEU A 208 -29.23 3.10 2.61
N ASN A 209 -29.19 4.43 2.43
CA ASN A 209 -30.07 5.42 3.07
C ASN A 209 -30.24 5.16 4.58
N ALA A 210 -29.12 4.93 5.27
CA ALA A 210 -29.07 4.49 6.67
C ALA A 210 -28.40 5.53 7.57
N THR A 211 -28.86 5.61 8.82
CA THR A 211 -28.22 6.44 9.86
C THR A 211 -26.93 5.77 10.33
N LEU A 212 -25.83 6.51 10.31
CA LEU A 212 -24.52 6.03 10.79
C LEU A 212 -24.40 6.25 12.29
N LEU A 213 -24.15 5.20 13.07
CA LEU A 213 -23.61 5.35 14.42
C LEU A 213 -22.15 5.80 14.32
N ILE A 214 -21.71 6.73 15.17
CA ILE A 214 -20.30 7.14 15.27
C ILE A 214 -19.38 5.89 15.28
N PRO A 215 -18.48 5.71 14.29
CA PRO A 215 -17.74 4.46 14.15
C PRO A 215 -16.86 4.13 15.35
N HIS A 216 -16.97 2.90 15.85
CA HIS A 216 -16.11 2.40 16.91
C HIS A 216 -14.69 2.20 16.39
N LEU A 217 -13.67 2.50 17.20
CA LEU A 217 -12.28 2.21 16.88
C LEU A 217 -11.88 0.90 17.58
N GLU A 218 -11.62 -0.16 16.83
CA GLU A 218 -11.27 -1.48 17.41
C GLU A 218 -9.89 -1.41 18.09
N PHE A 219 -9.80 -1.93 19.32
CA PHE A 219 -8.54 -2.00 20.08
C PHE A 219 -7.46 -2.75 19.30
N HIS A 220 -6.32 -2.10 19.07
CA HIS A 220 -5.27 -2.65 18.24
C HIS A 220 -4.08 -3.15 19.07
N ASN A 221 -3.96 -4.47 19.23
CA ASN A 221 -2.97 -5.15 20.09
C ASN A 221 -1.50 -4.67 19.94
N VAL A 222 -1.09 -4.22 18.74
CA VAL A 222 0.27 -3.68 18.48
C VAL A 222 0.45 -2.25 19.01
N TRP A 223 -0.62 -1.46 19.03
CA TRP A 223 -0.63 -0.03 19.37
C TRP A 223 -1.15 0.25 20.79
N ARG A 224 -1.79 -0.75 21.42
CA ARG A 224 -2.40 -0.71 22.77
C ARG A 224 -3.41 0.44 22.99
N ASP A 225 -4.00 0.94 21.92
CA ASP A 225 -4.92 2.08 21.92
C ASP A 225 -6.38 1.63 22.13
N SER A 226 -6.95 1.93 23.31
CA SER A 226 -8.36 1.69 23.66
C SER A 226 -9.22 2.94 23.42
N ARG A 227 -9.18 3.47 22.20
CA ARG A 227 -9.68 4.81 21.88
C ARG A 227 -11.12 4.86 21.43
N GLN A 228 -11.82 5.93 21.80
CA GLN A 228 -13.12 6.29 21.24
C GLN A 228 -12.95 7.25 20.05
N PHE A 229 -14.02 7.57 19.33
CA PHE A 229 -13.92 8.45 18.16
C PHE A 229 -13.46 9.87 18.54
N GLY A 230 -14.10 10.49 19.53
CA GLY A 230 -13.74 11.80 20.09
C GLY A 230 -12.30 11.93 20.64
N ASP A 231 -11.62 10.81 20.94
CA ASP A 231 -10.20 10.84 21.33
C ASP A 231 -9.28 11.27 20.20
N ILE A 232 -9.71 11.06 18.95
CA ILE A 232 -8.90 11.19 17.73
C ILE A 232 -9.47 12.26 16.80
N TYR A 233 -10.79 12.30 16.65
CA TYR A 233 -11.50 13.16 15.70
C TYR A 233 -12.50 14.07 16.42
N ASP A 234 -12.86 15.18 15.80
CA ASP A 234 -13.91 16.06 16.29
C ASP A 234 -15.29 15.49 15.92
N GLU A 235 -16.03 14.99 16.91
CA GLU A 235 -17.34 14.35 16.71
C GLU A 235 -18.41 15.32 16.21
N ASP A 236 -18.47 16.52 16.79
CA ASP A 236 -19.56 17.46 16.53
C ASP A 236 -19.33 18.20 15.20
N HIS A 237 -18.07 18.47 14.84
CA HIS A 237 -17.68 18.84 13.47
C HIS A 237 -17.99 17.72 12.47
N PHE A 238 -17.71 16.45 12.77
CA PHE A 238 -17.99 15.33 11.87
C PHE A 238 -19.48 15.14 11.61
N ILE A 239 -20.32 15.21 12.65
CA ILE A 239 -21.78 15.13 12.54
C ILE A 239 -22.34 16.33 11.76
N SER A 240 -21.99 17.55 12.15
CA SER A 240 -22.53 18.78 11.54
C SER A 240 -22.09 18.97 10.09
N THR A 241 -20.88 18.53 9.72
CA THR A 241 -20.39 18.57 8.33
C THR A 241 -21.14 17.57 7.43
N LEU A 242 -21.57 16.43 7.96
CA LEU A 242 -22.19 15.37 7.15
C LEU A 242 -23.73 15.43 7.06
N LYS A 243 -24.39 16.27 7.86
CA LYS A 243 -25.86 16.36 8.04
C LYS A 243 -26.69 16.41 6.73
N ASP A 244 -26.14 17.03 5.69
CA ASP A 244 -26.80 17.25 4.40
C ASP A 244 -26.62 16.07 3.42
N TYR A 245 -25.79 15.09 3.79
CA TYR A 245 -25.50 13.87 3.02
C TYR A 245 -25.95 12.59 3.73
N ILE A 246 -25.77 12.49 5.06
CA ILE A 246 -26.23 11.38 5.90
C ILE A 246 -26.60 11.87 7.31
N THR A 247 -27.50 11.15 7.97
CA THR A 247 -27.69 11.27 9.43
C THR A 247 -26.57 10.53 10.15
N VAL A 248 -25.92 11.18 11.12
CA VAL A 248 -24.93 10.58 12.02
C VAL A 248 -25.39 10.77 13.47
N VAL A 249 -25.32 9.72 14.29
CA VAL A 249 -25.76 9.74 15.70
C VAL A 249 -24.67 9.24 16.65
N LYS A 250 -24.60 9.81 17.86
CA LYS A 250 -23.65 9.37 18.91
C LYS A 250 -24.09 8.10 19.65
N LYS A 251 -25.40 7.81 19.67
CA LYS A 251 -26.02 6.62 20.28
C LYS A 251 -27.19 6.13 19.43
N LEU A 252 -27.53 4.85 19.56
CA LEU A 252 -28.78 4.30 19.02
C LEU A 252 -29.97 4.63 19.95
N PRO A 253 -31.22 4.65 19.45
CA PRO A 253 -32.41 4.80 20.29
C PRO A 253 -32.50 3.70 21.36
N ALA A 254 -33.01 4.03 22.55
CA ALA A 254 -33.20 3.06 23.65
C ALA A 254 -34.12 1.91 23.23
N GLU A 255 -35.31 2.25 22.71
CA GLU A 255 -36.30 1.32 22.14
C GLU A 255 -35.71 0.35 21.09
N LEU A 256 -34.70 0.79 20.33
CA LEU A 256 -34.02 -0.08 19.37
C LEU A 256 -33.07 -1.05 20.07
N MET A 257 -32.35 -0.58 21.09
CA MET A 257 -31.37 -1.34 21.86
C MET A 257 -32.01 -2.36 22.82
N GLU A 258 -33.19 -2.07 23.36
CA GLU A 258 -33.97 -3.00 24.20
C GLU A 258 -34.25 -4.33 23.49
N ARG A 259 -34.48 -4.30 22.17
CA ARG A 259 -34.68 -5.49 21.32
C ARG A 259 -33.41 -6.33 21.09
N TYR A 260 -32.29 -5.92 21.69
CA TYR A 260 -31.00 -6.59 21.71
C TYR A 260 -30.40 -6.64 23.13
N ASP A 261 -31.25 -6.62 24.17
CA ASP A 261 -30.85 -6.70 25.57
C ASP A 261 -29.90 -5.56 26.01
N SER A 262 -30.02 -4.40 25.35
CA SER A 262 -29.08 -3.27 25.43
C SER A 262 -27.62 -3.60 25.04
N ASN A 263 -27.37 -4.74 24.38
CA ASN A 263 -26.03 -5.25 24.09
C ASN A 263 -25.70 -5.25 22.59
N ILE A 264 -24.70 -4.45 22.19
CA ILE A 264 -24.19 -4.36 20.81
C ILE A 264 -23.57 -5.68 20.30
N SER A 265 -23.36 -6.67 21.18
CA SER A 265 -22.94 -8.03 20.82
C SER A 265 -24.07 -8.88 20.24
N ASN A 266 -25.33 -8.58 20.60
CA ASN A 266 -26.52 -9.32 20.17
C ASN A 266 -27.05 -8.81 18.81
N ILE A 267 -26.56 -7.66 18.35
CA ILE A 267 -26.84 -7.10 17.01
C ILE A 267 -26.16 -7.95 15.93
N GLN A 268 -26.89 -8.22 14.83
CA GLN A 268 -26.42 -8.99 13.69
C GLN A 268 -25.10 -8.41 13.12
N ASN A 269 -23.99 -9.12 13.36
CA ASN A 269 -22.70 -8.81 12.79
C ASN A 269 -22.55 -9.42 11.38
N LEU A 270 -22.00 -8.66 10.44
CA LEU A 270 -21.79 -9.03 9.04
C LEU A 270 -20.29 -8.98 8.68
N ARG A 271 -19.79 -10.03 8.04
CA ARG A 271 -18.40 -10.16 7.60
C ARG A 271 -18.26 -9.91 6.10
N VAL A 272 -18.20 -8.63 5.73
CA VAL A 272 -18.07 -8.20 4.34
C VAL A 272 -16.70 -8.59 3.74
N GLN A 273 -16.67 -8.99 2.48
CA GLN A 273 -15.42 -9.28 1.74
C GLN A 273 -14.54 -8.03 1.56
N ALA A 274 -13.24 -8.21 1.30
CA ALA A 274 -12.34 -7.08 1.05
C ALA A 274 -12.67 -6.43 -0.31
N TRP A 275 -12.67 -5.10 -0.36
CA TRP A 275 -12.95 -4.28 -1.54
C TRP A 275 -14.32 -4.53 -2.21
N ALA A 276 -15.35 -4.88 -1.42
CA ALA A 276 -16.69 -5.16 -1.95
C ALA A 276 -17.24 -3.98 -2.80
N PRO A 277 -17.87 -4.25 -3.95
CA PRO A 277 -18.46 -3.21 -4.80
C PRO A 277 -19.77 -2.67 -4.19
N PRO A 278 -20.27 -1.48 -4.60
CA PRO A 278 -21.54 -0.92 -4.11
C PRO A 278 -22.71 -1.90 -4.17
N ARG A 279 -22.84 -2.64 -5.28
CA ARG A 279 -23.92 -3.64 -5.44
C ARG A 279 -23.99 -4.67 -4.31
N TYR A 280 -22.85 -5.12 -3.77
CA TYR A 280 -22.81 -6.09 -2.69
C TYR A 280 -23.47 -5.55 -1.40
N TYR A 281 -23.42 -4.24 -1.18
CA TYR A 281 -24.14 -3.63 -0.06
C TYR A 281 -25.65 -3.58 -0.31
N LEU A 282 -26.09 -3.33 -1.54
CA LEU A 282 -27.51 -3.36 -1.92
C LEU A 282 -28.10 -4.79 -1.99
N GLU A 283 -27.29 -5.76 -2.42
CA GLU A 283 -27.67 -7.16 -2.66
C GLU A 283 -27.63 -7.98 -1.35
N GLU A 284 -26.59 -7.81 -0.51
CA GLU A 284 -26.33 -8.69 0.64
C GLU A 284 -26.52 -7.99 2.01
N VAL A 285 -26.20 -6.69 2.11
CA VAL A 285 -26.25 -5.96 3.41
C VAL A 285 -27.61 -5.30 3.63
N TYR A 286 -28.20 -4.69 2.60
CA TYR A 286 -29.48 -4.00 2.69
C TYR A 286 -30.65 -4.90 3.11
N PRO A 287 -30.83 -6.14 2.60
CA PRO A 287 -31.95 -6.99 3.05
C PRO A 287 -31.86 -7.36 4.53
N VAL A 288 -30.63 -7.57 5.03
CA VAL A 288 -30.38 -7.86 6.45
C VAL A 288 -30.64 -6.61 7.31
N LEU A 289 -30.17 -5.43 6.87
CA LEU A 289 -30.42 -4.16 7.54
C LEU A 289 -31.92 -3.80 7.56
N PHE A 290 -32.64 -3.99 6.46
CA PHE A 290 -34.07 -3.75 6.39
C PHE A 290 -34.84 -4.66 7.37
N LYS A 291 -34.50 -5.97 7.41
CA LYS A 291 -35.12 -6.95 8.32
C LYS A 291 -34.89 -6.59 9.79
N TRP A 292 -33.64 -6.31 10.19
CA TRP A 292 -33.26 -6.15 11.60
C TRP A 292 -33.31 -4.70 12.10
N ARG A 293 -33.43 -3.71 11.21
CA ARG A 293 -33.30 -2.26 11.48
C ARG A 293 -31.92 -1.79 11.95
N VAL A 294 -31.05 -2.68 12.42
CA VAL A 294 -29.65 -2.38 12.70
C VAL A 294 -28.74 -3.55 12.31
N VAL A 295 -27.57 -3.24 11.73
CA VAL A 295 -26.48 -4.21 11.51
C VAL A 295 -25.16 -3.64 11.96
N ARG A 296 -24.27 -4.54 12.39
CA ARG A 296 -22.87 -4.27 12.70
C ARG A 296 -22.00 -4.87 11.61
N ILE A 297 -20.97 -4.15 11.18
CA ILE A 297 -20.00 -4.68 10.22
C ILE A 297 -18.61 -4.66 10.84
N SER A 298 -18.10 -5.84 11.19
CA SER A 298 -16.87 -6.00 11.96
C SER A 298 -16.08 -7.25 11.53
N PRO A 299 -14.77 -7.15 11.22
CA PRO A 299 -13.93 -5.94 11.23
C PRO A 299 -13.92 -5.18 9.89
N PHE A 300 -13.87 -3.84 9.89
CA PHE A 300 -14.17 -3.00 8.72
C PHE A 300 -13.00 -2.49 7.85
N ALA A 301 -11.75 -2.94 8.08
CA ALA A 301 -10.63 -2.53 7.23
C ALA A 301 -10.81 -2.92 5.74
N ASN A 302 -10.77 -1.91 4.85
CA ASN A 302 -10.82 -2.04 3.39
C ASN A 302 -12.06 -2.75 2.82
N ARG A 303 -13.25 -2.58 3.42
CA ARG A 303 -14.48 -3.27 2.95
C ARG A 303 -15.16 -2.69 1.72
N LEU A 304 -14.82 -1.48 1.28
CA LEU A 304 -15.42 -0.84 0.11
C LEU A 304 -14.42 -0.70 -1.05
N SER A 305 -14.86 -1.02 -2.26
CA SER A 305 -14.11 -0.84 -3.51
C SER A 305 -13.54 0.57 -3.66
N MET A 306 -12.31 0.68 -4.18
CA MET A 306 -11.72 1.98 -4.56
C MET A 306 -12.32 2.57 -5.84
N HIS A 307 -13.01 1.77 -6.66
CA HIS A 307 -13.80 2.24 -7.79
C HIS A 307 -15.26 2.39 -7.38
N LEU A 308 -15.76 3.63 -7.41
CA LEU A 308 -17.13 4.04 -7.13
C LEU A 308 -17.61 5.08 -8.17
N PRO A 309 -18.94 5.27 -8.33
CA PRO A 309 -19.51 6.43 -9.04
C PRO A 309 -19.04 7.78 -8.46
N SER A 310 -19.05 8.82 -9.30
CA SER A 310 -18.50 10.14 -8.97
C SER A 310 -19.08 10.77 -7.69
N HIS A 311 -20.39 10.65 -7.45
CA HIS A 311 -21.03 11.20 -6.24
C HIS A 311 -20.58 10.48 -4.95
N LEU A 312 -20.35 9.16 -5.00
CA LEU A 312 -19.81 8.42 -3.86
C LEU A 312 -18.30 8.66 -3.66
N GLN A 313 -17.53 8.92 -4.74
CA GLN A 313 -16.14 9.38 -4.59
C GLN A 313 -16.08 10.80 -3.98
N PHE A 314 -16.96 11.71 -4.40
CA PHE A 314 -17.11 13.04 -3.79
C PHE A 314 -17.39 12.91 -2.28
N LEU A 315 -18.36 12.10 -1.87
CA LEU A 315 -18.66 11.89 -0.45
C LEU A 315 -17.49 11.26 0.32
N ARG A 316 -16.73 10.36 -0.31
CA ARG A 316 -15.49 9.81 0.28
C ARG A 316 -14.40 10.88 0.44
N CYS A 317 -14.25 11.78 -0.54
CA CYS A 317 -13.35 12.93 -0.46
C CYS A 317 -13.77 13.88 0.66
N PHE A 318 -15.05 14.24 0.72
CA PHE A 318 -15.64 15.16 1.68
C PHE A 318 -15.48 14.64 3.12
N SER A 319 -15.81 13.36 3.33
CA SER A 319 -15.57 12.68 4.60
C SER A 319 -14.08 12.70 4.99
N ASN A 320 -13.17 12.47 4.04
CA ASN A 320 -11.74 12.39 4.34
C ASN A 320 -11.05 13.74 4.58
N TYR A 321 -11.43 14.80 3.88
CA TYR A 321 -10.73 16.09 3.93
C TYR A 321 -11.49 17.14 4.75
N GLU A 322 -12.82 17.20 4.66
CA GLU A 322 -13.62 18.17 5.41
C GLU A 322 -14.12 17.65 6.76
N ALA A 323 -14.79 16.49 6.78
CA ALA A 323 -15.46 16.01 8.00
C ALA A 323 -14.48 15.40 9.02
N LEU A 324 -13.43 14.69 8.59
CA LEU A 324 -12.43 14.08 9.49
C LEU A 324 -11.31 15.06 9.89
N ARG A 325 -11.67 16.03 10.73
CA ARG A 325 -10.72 16.88 11.48
C ARG A 325 -10.31 16.18 12.77
N PHE A 326 -9.04 16.32 13.17
CA PHE A 326 -8.55 15.76 14.43
C PHE A 326 -9.09 16.56 15.63
N SER A 327 -9.33 15.88 16.76
CA SER A 327 -9.91 16.48 17.96
C SER A 327 -9.14 17.71 18.45
N LEU A 328 -9.83 18.61 19.15
CA LEU A 328 -9.27 19.91 19.56
C LEU A 328 -7.94 19.77 20.32
N ALA A 329 -7.78 18.76 21.18
CA ALA A 329 -6.54 18.50 21.90
C ALA A 329 -5.35 18.21 20.95
N ILE A 330 -5.53 17.31 19.98
CA ILE A 330 -4.50 16.98 18.97
C ILE A 330 -4.18 18.22 18.13
N SER A 331 -5.21 18.90 17.66
CA SER A 331 -5.07 20.08 16.80
C SER A 331 -4.40 21.26 17.52
N ALA A 332 -4.69 21.48 18.80
CA ALA A 332 -4.06 22.52 19.63
C ALA A 332 -2.58 22.23 19.92
N LEU A 333 -2.24 20.99 20.29
CA LEU A 333 -0.83 20.60 20.49
C LEU A 333 -0.05 20.73 19.17
N ALA A 334 -0.58 20.19 18.06
CA ALA A 334 0.08 20.29 16.77
C ALA A 334 0.29 21.75 16.32
N LYS A 335 -0.70 22.65 16.51
CA LYS A 335 -0.54 24.10 16.24
C LYS A 335 0.63 24.70 17.04
N LYS A 336 0.77 24.36 18.34
CA LYS A 336 1.91 24.80 19.15
C LYS A 336 3.25 24.28 18.60
N LEU A 337 3.33 23.01 18.19
CA LEU A 337 4.56 22.43 17.65
C LEU A 337 4.93 23.03 16.28
N VAL A 338 3.95 23.28 15.41
CA VAL A 338 4.16 23.99 14.13
C VAL A 338 4.65 25.41 14.37
N LYS A 339 4.04 26.16 15.31
CA LYS A 339 4.51 27.50 15.67
C LYS A 339 5.97 27.48 16.18
N ARG A 340 6.31 26.56 17.08
CA ARG A 340 7.68 26.41 17.60
C ARG A 340 8.69 25.95 16.53
N MET A 341 8.25 25.21 15.51
CA MET A 341 9.08 24.93 14.33
C MET A 341 9.31 26.20 13.51
N ILE A 342 8.27 26.99 13.22
CA ILE A 342 8.37 28.27 12.48
C ILE A 342 9.32 29.24 13.21
N GLU A 343 9.14 29.42 14.53
CA GLU A 343 10.00 30.24 15.39
C GLU A 343 11.48 29.80 15.34
N ARG A 344 11.74 28.47 15.34
CA ARG A 344 13.10 27.89 15.18
C ARG A 344 13.60 27.83 13.73
N SER A 345 12.83 28.37 12.77
CA SER A 345 13.11 28.35 11.34
C SER A 345 13.25 29.76 10.74
N SER A 346 13.58 30.77 11.56
CA SER A 346 13.75 32.17 11.16
C SER A 346 14.64 32.34 9.92
N ASN A 347 15.84 31.74 9.92
CA ASN A 347 16.80 31.74 8.81
C ASN A 347 16.23 31.12 7.50
N SER A 348 15.14 30.35 7.59
CA SER A 348 14.45 29.70 6.48
C SER A 348 13.08 30.32 6.19
N VAL A 349 12.82 31.55 6.66
CA VAL A 349 11.51 32.24 6.52
C VAL A 349 10.36 31.37 7.07
N GLY A 350 10.57 30.81 8.27
CA GLY A 350 9.62 29.93 8.94
C GLY A 350 9.50 28.50 8.37
N LYS A 351 10.18 28.21 7.25
CA LYS A 351 10.05 26.92 6.55
C LYS A 351 10.93 25.85 7.17
N TYR A 352 10.38 24.64 7.30
CA TYR A 352 11.08 23.46 7.77
C TYR A 352 10.76 22.26 6.86
N ILE A 353 11.62 21.25 6.87
CA ILE A 353 11.34 19.95 6.27
C ILE A 353 10.87 18.98 7.34
N SER A 354 10.03 18.00 6.98
CA SER A 354 9.63 16.93 7.89
C SER A 354 10.05 15.55 7.37
N VAL A 355 10.55 14.71 8.27
CA VAL A 355 11.07 13.36 7.96
C VAL A 355 10.26 12.32 8.71
N HIS A 356 9.49 11.52 7.98
CA HIS A 356 8.86 10.32 8.54
C HIS A 356 9.86 9.14 8.48
N LEU A 357 10.39 8.81 9.65
CA LEU A 357 11.39 7.76 9.87
C LEU A 357 10.75 6.55 10.56
N ARG A 358 10.86 5.38 9.91
CA ARG A 358 10.46 4.09 10.49
C ARG A 358 11.69 3.23 10.76
N PHE A 359 12.39 3.54 11.87
CA PHE A 359 13.58 2.85 12.40
C PHE A 359 13.39 2.47 13.88
N GLU A 360 12.18 2.06 14.24
CA GLU A 360 11.84 1.52 15.56
C GLU A 360 12.19 0.02 15.67
N GLU A 361 12.21 -0.50 16.90
CA GLU A 361 12.56 -1.90 17.21
C GLU A 361 11.78 -2.93 16.37
N ASP A 362 10.47 -2.72 16.18
CA ASP A 362 9.62 -3.61 15.37
C ASP A 362 10.04 -3.64 13.89
N MET A 363 10.39 -2.47 13.35
CA MET A 363 10.85 -2.32 11.97
C MET A 363 12.22 -2.95 11.76
N VAL A 364 13.18 -2.70 12.65
CA VAL A 364 14.53 -3.28 12.59
C VAL A 364 14.43 -4.81 12.70
N ALA A 365 13.71 -5.32 13.69
CA ALA A 365 13.49 -6.76 13.88
C ALA A 365 12.81 -7.41 12.66
N PHE A 366 11.58 -7.03 12.32
CA PHE A 366 10.78 -7.74 11.31
C PHE A 366 11.26 -7.55 9.86
N SER A 367 12.17 -6.60 9.60
CA SER A 367 12.87 -6.50 8.30
C SER A 367 13.82 -7.67 8.02
N CYS A 368 14.27 -8.36 9.07
CA CYS A 368 15.37 -9.33 9.05
C CYS A 368 16.62 -8.82 8.31
N CYS A 369 16.90 -7.52 8.42
CA CYS A 369 18.16 -6.92 7.97
C CYS A 369 19.24 -7.04 9.06
N ILE A 370 20.49 -6.70 8.69
CA ILE A 370 21.66 -6.63 9.58
C ILE A 370 22.27 -5.25 9.40
N TYR A 371 22.59 -4.59 10.50
CA TYR A 371 23.27 -3.28 10.56
C TYR A 371 24.62 -3.43 11.29
N ASP A 372 25.11 -2.34 11.89
CA ASP A 372 26.41 -2.25 12.55
C ASP A 372 26.42 -2.69 14.03
N GLY A 373 25.33 -3.24 14.58
CA GLY A 373 25.30 -3.80 15.93
C GLY A 373 25.76 -5.26 16.06
N GLY A 374 26.14 -5.91 14.95
CA GLY A 374 26.81 -7.21 14.94
C GLY A 374 25.97 -8.36 15.55
N GLN A 375 26.64 -9.32 16.20
CA GLN A 375 25.97 -10.48 16.79
C GLN A 375 25.10 -10.12 18.01
N ALA A 376 25.38 -8.99 18.70
CA ALA A 376 24.55 -8.50 19.80
C ALA A 376 23.17 -8.02 19.29
N GLU A 377 23.15 -7.10 18.31
CA GLU A 377 21.92 -6.67 17.62
C GLU A 377 21.18 -7.86 17.02
N LYS A 378 21.88 -8.79 16.37
CA LYS A 378 21.25 -9.98 15.79
C LYS A 378 20.50 -10.79 16.86
N SER A 379 21.13 -11.08 17.99
CA SER A 379 20.51 -11.81 19.11
C SER A 379 19.33 -11.05 19.72
N GLU A 380 19.46 -9.74 19.94
CA GLU A 380 18.39 -8.85 20.45
C GLU A 380 17.18 -8.88 19.51
N MET A 381 17.42 -8.67 18.21
CA MET A 381 16.37 -8.68 17.19
C MET A 381 15.77 -10.08 16.98
N ASP A 382 16.52 -11.16 17.20
CA ASP A 382 15.97 -12.52 17.20
C ASP A 382 15.01 -12.75 18.39
N VAL A 383 15.30 -12.23 19.58
CA VAL A 383 14.34 -12.23 20.71
C VAL A 383 13.06 -11.44 20.37
N VAL A 384 13.18 -10.27 19.73
CA VAL A 384 12.00 -9.49 19.27
C VAL A 384 11.20 -10.26 18.20
N ARG A 385 11.87 -10.92 17.25
CA ARG A 385 11.24 -11.77 16.22
C ARG A 385 10.51 -12.96 16.85
N GLU A 386 11.11 -13.60 17.86
CA GLU A 386 10.48 -14.69 18.62
C GLU A 386 9.24 -14.20 19.39
N LYS A 387 9.32 -13.07 20.07
CA LYS A 387 8.19 -12.46 20.79
C LYS A 387 7.04 -12.08 19.86
N GLY A 388 7.34 -11.54 18.67
CA GLY A 388 6.34 -11.04 17.72
C GLY A 388 5.75 -12.07 16.74
N TRP A 389 6.53 -13.08 16.32
CA TRP A 389 6.08 -14.12 15.39
C TRP A 389 5.94 -15.50 16.03
N GLY A 390 6.44 -15.70 17.26
CA GLY A 390 6.39 -16.96 17.99
C GLY A 390 7.05 -18.10 17.20
N LYS A 391 6.44 -19.29 17.28
CA LYS A 391 6.88 -20.50 16.56
C LYS A 391 6.97 -20.30 15.04
N LYS A 392 6.34 -19.27 14.44
CA LYS A 392 6.44 -18.96 12.99
C LYS A 392 7.79 -18.37 12.59
N PHE A 393 8.61 -17.91 13.54
CA PHE A 393 9.98 -17.46 13.24
C PHE A 393 10.93 -18.66 13.08
N LYS A 394 10.92 -19.60 14.03
CA LYS A 394 11.79 -20.81 14.06
C LYS A 394 11.42 -21.91 13.05
N GLN A 395 10.60 -21.61 12.04
CA GLN A 395 10.19 -22.59 11.02
C GLN A 395 11.36 -22.86 10.06
N LYS A 396 11.82 -24.12 9.97
CA LYS A 396 12.98 -24.53 9.16
C LYS A 396 12.92 -24.10 7.67
N TYR A 397 11.73 -23.86 7.13
CA TYR A 397 11.54 -23.41 5.74
C TYR A 397 11.58 -21.87 5.56
N ARG A 398 11.68 -21.08 6.64
CA ARG A 398 11.78 -19.61 6.56
C ARG A 398 13.21 -19.20 6.20
N VAL A 399 13.51 -19.10 4.92
CA VAL A 399 14.78 -18.53 4.44
C VAL A 399 14.87 -17.05 4.80
N ILE A 400 15.83 -16.69 5.65
CA ILE A 400 16.17 -15.31 5.98
C ILE A 400 17.35 -14.89 5.10
N ALA A 401 17.18 -13.86 4.27
CA ALA A 401 18.19 -13.36 3.34
C ALA A 401 18.43 -11.85 3.55
N PRO A 402 19.21 -11.43 4.57
CA PRO A 402 19.33 -10.02 4.96
C PRO A 402 19.85 -9.13 3.84
N GLY A 403 20.89 -9.59 3.13
CA GLY A 403 21.45 -8.83 2.01
C GLY A 403 20.52 -8.74 0.79
N LEU A 404 19.66 -9.74 0.57
CA LEU A 404 18.62 -9.66 -0.45
C LEU A 404 17.49 -8.70 -0.02
N ASN A 405 17.19 -8.57 1.28
CA ASN A 405 16.29 -7.56 1.79
C ASN A 405 16.89 -6.15 1.68
N ARG A 406 18.19 -5.96 1.93
CA ARG A 406 18.88 -4.67 1.73
C ARG A 406 18.91 -4.27 0.25
N LYS A 407 19.40 -5.14 -0.63
CA LYS A 407 19.50 -4.90 -2.08
C LYS A 407 18.15 -4.57 -2.73
N ASN A 408 17.05 -5.19 -2.27
CA ASN A 408 15.69 -4.87 -2.73
C ASN A 408 15.05 -3.64 -2.04
N GLY A 409 15.81 -2.88 -1.26
CA GLY A 409 15.32 -1.69 -0.55
C GLY A 409 14.24 -1.98 0.49
N LYS A 410 14.16 -3.20 1.03
CA LYS A 410 13.15 -3.58 2.04
C LYS A 410 13.52 -3.13 3.45
N CYS A 411 14.80 -2.96 3.74
CA CYS A 411 15.25 -2.53 5.06
C CYS A 411 14.68 -1.14 5.46
N PRO A 412 14.45 -0.92 6.77
CA PRO A 412 14.54 0.40 7.42
C PRO A 412 15.80 1.15 6.98
N MET A 413 15.69 2.45 6.77
CA MET A 413 16.86 3.32 6.59
C MET A 413 17.31 3.79 7.96
N THR A 414 18.61 3.75 8.24
CA THR A 414 19.15 4.33 9.48
C THR A 414 19.13 5.86 9.41
N PRO A 415 19.17 6.59 10.55
CA PRO A 415 19.18 8.05 10.52
C PRO A 415 20.43 8.62 9.83
N VAL A 416 21.56 7.90 9.85
CA VAL A 416 22.77 8.30 9.11
C VAL A 416 22.62 8.14 7.59
N GLU A 417 21.91 7.10 7.10
CA GLU A 417 21.54 6.98 5.68
C GLU A 417 20.62 8.13 5.23
N VAL A 418 19.71 8.59 6.12
CA VAL A 418 18.85 9.76 5.86
C VAL A 418 19.66 11.05 5.85
N GLY A 419 20.54 11.26 6.82
CA GLY A 419 21.33 12.50 6.93
C GLY A 419 22.27 12.69 5.73
N MET A 420 23.01 11.64 5.34
CA MET A 420 23.86 11.67 4.15
C MET A 420 23.05 11.95 2.88
N MET A 421 21.89 11.31 2.73
CA MET A 421 20.98 11.55 1.60
C MET A 421 20.56 13.03 1.54
N LEU A 422 20.20 13.66 2.68
CA LEU A 422 19.77 15.05 2.71
C LEU A 422 20.93 16.04 2.46
N ARG A 423 22.09 15.87 3.12
CA ARG A 423 23.29 16.69 2.82
C ARG A 423 23.68 16.55 1.34
N GLY A 424 23.67 15.32 0.82
CA GLY A 424 23.99 15.02 -0.57
C GLY A 424 22.98 15.58 -1.58
N MET A 425 21.71 15.72 -1.19
CA MET A 425 20.70 16.40 -1.99
C MET A 425 20.90 17.93 -2.05
N GLY A 426 21.67 18.53 -1.14
CA GLY A 426 21.91 19.98 -1.07
C GLY A 426 21.24 20.71 0.10
N PHE A 427 20.69 19.98 1.09
CA PHE A 427 20.16 20.60 2.30
C PHE A 427 21.30 21.06 3.22
N ALA A 428 21.26 22.33 3.63
CA ALA A 428 22.26 22.98 4.49
C ALA A 428 22.23 22.43 5.93
N LYS A 429 23.33 22.56 6.70
CA LYS A 429 23.41 22.05 8.08
C LYS A 429 22.38 22.67 9.02
N ASP A 430 22.00 23.90 8.74
CA ASP A 430 20.98 24.72 9.40
C ASP A 430 19.59 24.58 8.77
N THR A 431 19.36 23.58 7.91
CA THR A 431 18.00 23.20 7.48
C THR A 431 17.20 22.76 8.72
N PRO A 432 16.06 23.40 9.05
CA PRO A 432 15.23 22.96 10.17
C PRO A 432 14.52 21.65 9.82
N ILE A 433 14.66 20.62 10.66
CA ILE A 433 14.09 19.28 10.42
C ILE A 433 13.16 18.89 11.56
N TYR A 434 11.89 18.61 11.25
CA TYR A 434 11.00 17.88 12.16
C TYR A 434 11.05 16.37 11.88
N LEU A 435 11.45 15.56 12.86
CA LEU A 435 11.55 14.11 12.76
C LEU A 435 10.31 13.43 13.38
N ALA A 436 9.45 12.90 12.52
CA ALA A 436 8.27 12.11 12.89
C ALA A 436 8.61 10.62 12.95
N SER A 437 8.57 10.04 14.14
CA SER A 437 8.83 8.61 14.37
C SER A 437 8.24 8.13 15.70
N GLY A 438 8.08 6.81 15.84
CA GLY A 438 8.02 6.17 17.15
C GLY A 438 9.39 6.17 17.86
N LYS A 439 9.53 5.35 18.91
CA LYS A 439 10.80 5.17 19.62
C LYS A 439 11.84 4.52 18.71
N ILE A 440 12.81 5.31 18.26
CA ILE A 440 13.94 4.86 17.44
C ILE A 440 14.76 3.81 18.21
N TYR A 441 15.12 2.72 17.52
CA TYR A 441 16.00 1.68 18.05
C TYR A 441 17.39 2.25 18.35
N GLN A 442 17.93 1.97 19.54
CA GLN A 442 19.17 2.56 20.09
C GLN A 442 19.33 4.06 19.75
N ALA A 443 18.31 4.85 20.11
CA ALA A 443 18.12 6.24 19.65
C ALA A 443 19.38 7.13 19.75
N ASP A 444 20.13 7.08 20.86
CA ASP A 444 21.29 7.94 21.06
C ASP A 444 22.45 7.61 20.10
N ARG A 445 22.71 6.32 19.88
CA ARG A 445 23.67 5.83 18.88
C ARG A 445 23.24 6.27 17.48
N TYR A 446 22.01 5.95 17.09
CA TYR A 446 21.60 6.09 15.69
C TYR A 446 21.22 7.52 15.29
N LEU A 447 20.75 8.37 16.22
CA LEU A 447 20.45 9.78 15.93
C LEU A 447 21.68 10.70 16.01
N ALA A 448 22.77 10.32 16.68
CA ALA A 448 23.95 11.17 16.82
C ALA A 448 24.53 11.63 15.47
N PRO A 449 24.73 10.78 14.44
CA PRO A 449 25.17 11.24 13.11
C PRO A 449 24.18 12.19 12.43
N LEU A 450 22.87 11.97 12.60
CA LEU A 450 21.84 12.85 12.02
C LEU A 450 21.84 14.23 12.68
N ARG A 451 21.97 14.28 14.01
CA ARG A 451 22.15 15.53 14.79
C ARG A 451 23.46 16.25 14.41
N LYS A 452 24.55 15.51 14.15
CA LYS A 452 25.84 16.09 13.70
C LYS A 452 25.71 16.75 12.32
N MET A 453 24.92 16.16 11.41
CA MET A 453 24.65 16.73 10.08
C MET A 453 23.61 17.86 10.09
N PHE A 454 22.65 17.84 11.03
CA PHE A 454 21.58 18.82 11.15
C PHE A 454 21.30 19.18 12.63
N PRO A 455 22.02 20.17 13.20
CA PRO A 455 21.85 20.55 14.60
C PRO A 455 20.46 21.11 14.95
N LEU A 456 19.72 21.62 13.97
CA LEU A 456 18.32 22.07 14.15
C LEU A 456 17.27 20.94 14.08
N LEU A 457 17.69 19.67 14.19
CA LEU A 457 16.79 18.52 14.28
C LEU A 457 15.88 18.61 15.52
N GLN A 458 14.58 18.59 15.32
CA GLN A 458 13.53 18.59 16.35
C GLN A 458 12.66 17.34 16.27
N THR A 459 12.04 16.98 17.39
CA THR A 459 10.97 15.98 17.49
C THR A 459 9.81 16.55 18.30
N LYS A 460 8.66 15.86 18.39
CA LYS A 460 7.58 16.25 19.33
C LYS A 460 8.08 16.36 20.77
N GLU A 461 8.99 15.47 21.18
CA GLU A 461 9.60 15.43 22.51
C GLU A 461 10.60 16.59 22.77
N THR A 462 11.16 17.25 21.74
CA THR A 462 12.03 18.44 21.91
C THR A 462 11.31 19.77 21.70
N LEU A 463 10.04 19.73 21.28
CA LEU A 463 9.20 20.90 21.01
C LEU A 463 8.06 21.06 22.02
N ALA A 464 7.51 19.97 22.59
CA ALA A 464 6.50 20.01 23.64
C ALA A 464 7.16 20.17 25.02
N THR A 465 6.45 20.79 25.98
CA THR A 465 6.78 20.55 27.40
C THR A 465 6.28 19.16 27.82
N LYS A 466 6.77 18.63 28.95
CA LYS A 466 6.31 17.35 29.49
C LYS A 466 4.79 17.37 29.73
N ASP A 467 4.28 18.46 30.31
CA ASP A 467 2.86 18.61 30.68
C ASP A 467 1.95 18.73 29.44
N GLU A 468 2.46 19.29 28.35
CA GLU A 468 1.77 19.33 27.05
C GLU A 468 1.71 17.96 26.37
N LEU A 469 2.70 17.09 26.61
CA LEU A 469 2.82 15.77 25.99
C LEU A 469 2.14 14.66 26.81
N ALA A 470 2.11 14.77 28.14
CA ALA A 470 1.56 13.76 29.06
C ALA A 470 0.13 13.26 28.69
N PRO A 471 -0.83 14.10 28.24
CA PRO A 471 -2.17 13.64 27.81
C PRO A 471 -2.17 12.77 26.52
N PHE A 472 -1.01 12.58 25.91
CA PHE A 472 -0.77 11.84 24.67
C PHE A 472 0.17 10.63 24.87
N GLU A 473 0.90 10.58 25.99
CA GLU A 473 1.80 9.47 26.31
C GLU A 473 1.06 8.13 26.44
N GLY A 474 1.71 7.03 26.03
CA GLY A 474 1.08 5.71 25.92
C GLY A 474 0.14 5.52 24.72
N TYR A 475 -0.35 6.60 24.09
CA TYR A 475 -1.42 6.56 23.09
C TYR A 475 -0.94 6.86 21.67
N SER A 476 -0.39 5.83 21.02
CA SER A 476 0.35 5.98 19.75
C SER A 476 -0.45 6.60 18.60
N SER A 477 -1.78 6.44 18.51
CA SER A 477 -2.59 7.07 17.45
C SER A 477 -2.79 8.56 17.67
N ARG A 478 -2.88 9.05 18.92
CA ARG A 478 -2.92 10.49 19.20
C ARG A 478 -1.57 11.14 18.86
N LEU A 479 -0.45 10.52 19.28
CA LEU A 479 0.90 10.98 18.95
C LEU A 479 1.14 10.99 17.42
N ALA A 480 0.73 9.93 16.72
CA ALA A 480 0.82 9.85 15.26
C ALA A 480 -0.07 10.88 14.53
N ALA A 481 -1.16 11.34 15.15
CA ALA A 481 -1.99 12.42 14.61
C ALA A 481 -1.34 13.80 14.79
N VAL A 482 -0.65 14.04 15.91
CA VAL A 482 0.21 15.23 16.10
C VAL A 482 1.34 15.24 15.06
N ASP A 483 2.10 14.14 14.94
CA ASP A 483 3.15 13.98 13.92
C ASP A 483 2.62 14.22 12.50
N TYR A 484 1.44 13.68 12.17
CA TYR A 484 0.77 13.89 10.89
C TYR A 484 0.52 15.38 10.60
N LEU A 485 -0.01 16.13 11.57
CA LEU A 485 -0.26 17.57 11.41
C LEU A 485 1.04 18.37 11.29
N VAL A 486 2.07 18.11 12.10
CA VAL A 486 3.34 18.84 11.98
C VAL A 486 4.03 18.55 10.64
N CYS A 487 3.86 17.35 10.07
CA CYS A 487 4.38 17.04 8.74
C CYS A 487 3.50 17.61 7.60
N LEU A 488 2.20 17.82 7.82
CA LEU A 488 1.27 18.41 6.85
C LEU A 488 1.72 19.81 6.43
N PHE A 489 2.13 20.65 7.39
CA PHE A 489 2.53 22.05 7.18
C PHE A 489 4.02 22.29 6.93
N SER A 490 4.84 21.23 6.89
CA SER A 490 6.24 21.36 6.44
C SER A 490 6.33 21.76 4.96
N GLU A 491 7.38 22.46 4.56
CA GLU A 491 7.61 22.80 3.15
C GLU A 491 7.87 21.53 2.33
N VAL A 492 8.77 20.67 2.82
CA VAL A 492 9.15 19.40 2.19
C VAL A 492 8.86 18.23 3.12
N PHE A 493 8.08 17.25 2.64
CA PHE A 493 7.89 15.99 3.34
C PHE A 493 8.86 14.92 2.81
N VAL A 494 9.51 14.17 3.68
CA VAL A 494 10.45 13.09 3.35
C VAL A 494 9.93 11.79 3.96
N THR A 495 9.79 10.72 3.17
CA THR A 495 9.35 9.42 3.69
C THR A 495 10.32 8.29 3.37
N THR A 496 10.94 7.76 4.43
CA THR A 496 11.93 6.67 4.36
C THR A 496 11.31 5.31 4.02
N GLN A 497 10.04 5.12 4.36
CA GLN A 497 9.31 3.86 4.14
C GLN A 497 7.97 4.08 3.43
N GLY A 498 7.39 2.97 2.96
CA GLY A 498 5.96 2.90 2.66
C GLY A 498 5.14 2.64 3.94
N GLY A 499 3.84 2.86 3.87
CA GLY A 499 2.93 2.64 4.99
C GLY A 499 1.62 3.39 4.81
N ASN A 500 0.76 3.38 5.82
CA ASN A 500 -0.51 4.11 5.79
C ASN A 500 -0.30 5.62 6.04
N PHE A 501 0.59 6.00 6.98
CA PHE A 501 0.91 7.40 7.30
C PHE A 501 1.34 8.22 6.07
N PRO A 502 2.43 7.87 5.33
CA PRO A 502 2.82 8.66 4.16
C PRO A 502 1.81 8.54 3.02
N HIS A 503 1.12 7.40 2.88
CA HIS A 503 0.09 7.19 1.85
C HIS A 503 -1.04 8.21 1.99
N PHE A 504 -1.51 8.50 3.21
CA PHE A 504 -2.54 9.50 3.50
C PHE A 504 -2.01 10.94 3.57
N LEU A 505 -0.83 11.16 4.16
CA LEU A 505 -0.25 12.50 4.30
C LEU A 505 0.11 13.12 2.95
N ILE A 506 0.65 12.33 2.02
CA ILE A 506 0.94 12.77 0.65
C ILE A 506 -0.36 13.19 -0.06
N GLY A 507 -1.46 12.46 0.15
CA GLY A 507 -2.77 12.84 -0.39
C GLY A 507 -3.29 14.15 0.18
N HIS A 508 -3.18 14.37 1.48
CA HIS A 508 -3.65 15.59 2.13
C HIS A 508 -2.82 16.82 1.75
N ARG A 509 -1.49 16.72 1.73
CA ARG A 509 -0.64 17.80 1.16
C ARG A 509 -1.02 18.09 -0.29
N ARG A 510 -1.32 17.05 -1.09
CA ARG A 510 -1.82 17.20 -2.48
C ARG A 510 -3.25 17.71 -2.58
N TYR A 511 -4.06 17.64 -1.53
CA TYR A 511 -5.38 18.28 -1.51
C TYR A 511 -5.17 19.79 -1.43
N LEU A 512 -4.56 20.26 -0.33
CA LEU A 512 -4.28 21.67 -0.06
C LEU A 512 -3.56 22.38 -1.24
N TYR A 513 -2.45 21.79 -1.71
CA TYR A 513 -1.56 22.40 -2.71
C TYR A 513 -1.90 22.04 -4.19
N ASN A 514 -3.18 21.95 -4.55
CA ASN A 514 -3.65 21.68 -5.93
C ASN A 514 -2.95 20.49 -6.64
N GLY A 515 -2.72 19.41 -5.92
CA GLY A 515 -2.16 18.16 -6.45
C GLY A 515 -0.65 18.10 -6.56
N HIS A 516 0.09 19.18 -6.32
CA HIS A 516 1.55 19.14 -6.22
C HIS A 516 1.96 19.32 -4.76
N ALA A 517 2.57 18.30 -4.16
CA ALA A 517 3.12 18.36 -2.81
C ALA A 517 4.57 17.87 -2.82
N LYS A 518 5.54 18.70 -2.43
CA LYS A 518 6.93 18.25 -2.39
C LYS A 518 7.06 17.11 -1.40
N THR A 519 7.46 15.97 -1.97
CA THR A 519 7.56 14.68 -1.30
C THR A 519 8.84 14.00 -1.78
N ILE A 520 9.86 13.97 -0.93
CA ILE A 520 11.07 13.18 -1.19
C ILE A 520 10.78 11.74 -0.81
N LYS A 521 10.93 10.83 -1.78
CA LYS A 521 10.83 9.39 -1.57
C LYS A 521 12.01 8.72 -2.27
N PRO A 522 13.08 8.37 -1.53
CA PRO A 522 14.30 7.88 -2.15
C PRO A 522 14.11 6.58 -2.90
N ASP A 523 14.86 6.42 -3.98
CA ASP A 523 15.09 5.10 -4.56
C ASP A 523 16.08 4.35 -3.66
N LYS A 524 15.53 3.55 -2.74
CA LYS A 524 16.34 2.80 -1.77
C LYS A 524 17.23 1.74 -2.41
N ILE A 525 16.89 1.23 -3.61
CA ILE A 525 17.72 0.24 -4.33
C ILE A 525 18.97 0.93 -4.87
N LYS A 526 18.81 2.12 -5.47
CA LYS A 526 19.94 2.98 -5.84
C LYS A 526 20.74 3.43 -4.61
N LEU A 527 20.06 3.82 -3.53
CA LEU A 527 20.72 4.36 -2.33
C LEU A 527 21.59 3.33 -1.60
N VAL A 528 21.13 2.09 -1.36
CA VAL A 528 21.97 1.07 -0.71
C VAL A 528 23.17 0.65 -1.56
N THR A 529 23.07 0.79 -2.89
CA THR A 529 24.18 0.53 -3.82
C THR A 529 25.26 1.60 -3.66
N LEU A 530 24.88 2.87 -3.58
CA LEU A 530 25.80 3.99 -3.33
C LEU A 530 26.41 3.90 -1.92
N LEU A 531 25.58 3.64 -0.90
CA LEU A 531 25.99 3.52 0.50
C LEU A 531 26.63 2.16 0.87
N GLN A 532 27.13 1.42 -0.14
CA GLN A 532 28.09 0.32 -0.01
C GLN A 532 29.39 0.59 -0.79
N ASN A 533 29.38 1.52 -1.76
CA ASN A 533 30.51 1.77 -2.65
C ASN A 533 31.54 2.72 -2.03
N THR A 534 32.54 2.17 -1.35
CA THR A 534 33.64 2.95 -0.75
C THR A 534 34.53 3.68 -1.76
N SER A 535 34.44 3.38 -3.06
CA SER A 535 35.18 4.09 -4.10
C SER A 535 34.51 5.39 -4.58
N THR A 536 33.22 5.59 -4.31
CA THR A 536 32.48 6.81 -4.71
C THR A 536 33.01 8.06 -3.99
N SER A 537 33.14 9.19 -4.71
CA SER A 537 33.48 10.50 -4.11
C SER A 537 32.24 11.22 -3.56
N TRP A 538 32.43 12.24 -2.71
CA TRP A 538 31.31 13.09 -2.26
C TRP A 538 30.61 13.80 -3.42
N ILE A 539 31.38 14.30 -4.40
CA ILE A 539 30.86 14.98 -5.59
C ILE A 539 29.97 14.05 -6.42
N ASP A 540 30.41 12.83 -6.68
CA ASP A 540 29.62 11.80 -7.35
C ASP A 540 28.33 11.51 -6.57
N PHE A 541 28.44 11.34 -5.24
CA PHE A 541 27.31 11.05 -4.38
C PHE A 541 26.26 12.17 -4.45
N LYS A 542 26.70 13.44 -4.38
CA LYS A 542 25.83 14.62 -4.58
C LYS A 542 25.12 14.60 -5.92
N HIS A 543 25.83 14.36 -7.02
CA HIS A 543 25.21 14.28 -8.35
C HIS A 543 24.13 13.18 -8.42
N GLN A 544 24.39 12.02 -7.81
CA GLN A 544 23.42 10.92 -7.75
C GLN A 544 22.21 11.22 -6.83
N MET A 545 22.39 12.04 -5.79
CA MET A 545 21.34 12.51 -4.87
C MET A 545 20.48 13.63 -5.47
N GLY A 546 21.08 14.64 -6.11
CA GLY A 546 20.37 15.69 -6.85
C GLY A 546 19.49 15.09 -7.95
N SER A 547 19.99 14.10 -8.68
CA SER A 547 19.20 13.28 -9.62
C SER A 547 18.00 12.60 -8.97
N MET A 548 18.13 12.14 -7.72
CA MET A 548 17.05 11.48 -6.96
C MET A 548 16.02 12.49 -6.40
N LEU A 549 16.45 13.71 -6.09
CA LEU A 549 15.58 14.83 -5.70
C LEU A 549 14.74 15.32 -6.89
N ALA A 550 15.36 15.56 -8.05
CA ALA A 550 14.66 15.96 -9.28
C ALA A 550 13.62 14.90 -9.71
N GLU A 551 13.97 13.61 -9.61
CA GLU A 551 13.03 12.52 -9.87
C GLU A 551 11.89 12.42 -8.84
N SER A 552 12.17 12.74 -7.57
CA SER A 552 11.13 12.86 -6.54
C SER A 552 10.16 14.02 -6.87
N ASP A 553 10.68 15.13 -7.38
CA ASP A 553 9.86 16.28 -7.79
C ASP A 553 8.96 15.94 -8.97
N ARG A 554 9.53 15.34 -10.03
CA ARG A 554 8.81 14.86 -11.21
C ARG A 554 7.66 13.92 -10.82
N LYS A 555 7.90 13.01 -9.87
CA LYS A 555 6.88 12.12 -9.28
C LYS A 555 5.86 12.86 -8.40
N GLY A 556 6.25 13.96 -7.77
CA GLY A 556 5.39 14.82 -6.96
C GLY A 556 4.26 15.48 -7.76
N ILE A 557 4.54 15.93 -8.99
CA ILE A 557 3.55 16.57 -9.90
C ILE A 557 2.61 15.55 -10.54
N MET A 558 3.13 14.36 -10.86
CA MET A 558 2.39 13.35 -11.63
C MET A 558 1.21 12.79 -10.82
N VAL A 559 0.00 13.25 -11.15
CA VAL A 559 -1.22 12.47 -10.95
C VAL A 559 -1.11 11.22 -11.83
N PRO A 560 -1.10 9.99 -11.26
CA PRO A 560 -1.07 8.78 -12.05
C PRO A 560 -2.35 8.71 -12.90
N ARG A 561 -2.21 8.54 -14.23
CA ARG A 561 -3.38 8.21 -15.07
C ARG A 561 -3.92 6.86 -14.58
N VAL A 562 -5.11 6.86 -13.96
CA VAL A 562 -5.68 5.68 -13.28
C VAL A 562 -6.19 4.65 -14.30
N LYS A 563 -5.26 4.02 -15.04
CA LYS A 563 -5.56 2.94 -16.00
C LYS A 563 -6.06 1.67 -15.34
N LYS A 564 -5.76 1.46 -14.05
CA LYS A 564 -6.32 0.40 -13.18
C LYS A 564 -6.44 0.93 -11.75
N SER A 565 -7.55 0.64 -11.09
CA SER A 565 -7.76 1.00 -9.68
C SER A 565 -6.81 0.18 -8.81
N THR A 566 -5.82 0.85 -8.20
CA THR A 566 -4.81 0.24 -7.33
C THR A 566 -4.52 1.18 -6.17
N ARG A 567 -3.90 0.69 -5.09
CA ARG A 567 -3.50 1.53 -3.95
C ARG A 567 -2.61 2.73 -4.33
N LYS A 568 -1.87 2.66 -5.44
CA LYS A 568 -1.06 3.77 -5.97
C LYS A 568 -1.90 4.89 -6.60
N GLY A 569 -3.16 4.64 -6.93
CA GLY A 569 -4.12 5.56 -7.55
C GLY A 569 -5.36 5.86 -6.69
N SER A 570 -5.32 5.63 -5.37
CA SER A 570 -6.43 5.94 -4.47
C SER A 570 -6.53 7.45 -4.17
N ILE A 571 -7.75 7.98 -3.96
CA ILE A 571 -8.00 9.38 -3.61
C ILE A 571 -7.24 9.87 -2.35
N TYR A 572 -6.96 8.95 -1.42
CA TYR A 572 -6.18 9.21 -0.20
C TYR A 572 -4.70 9.55 -0.46
N SER A 573 -4.21 9.45 -1.70
CA SER A 573 -2.82 9.72 -2.09
C SER A 573 -2.69 10.55 -3.37
N ASN A 574 -3.73 10.53 -4.21
CA ASN A 574 -3.89 11.40 -5.37
C ASN A 574 -5.35 11.86 -5.36
N PRO A 575 -5.71 12.93 -4.63
CA PRO A 575 -7.10 13.36 -4.50
C PRO A 575 -7.67 14.00 -5.77
N LEU A 576 -6.83 14.44 -6.71
CA LEU A 576 -7.28 15.13 -7.91
C LEU A 576 -7.12 14.22 -9.14
N PRO A 577 -8.13 14.13 -10.03
CA PRO A 577 -9.28 15.05 -10.14
C PRO A 577 -10.49 14.78 -9.24
N GLU A 578 -10.60 13.61 -8.60
CA GLU A 578 -11.84 13.13 -7.95
C GLU A 578 -12.42 14.07 -6.88
N CYS A 579 -11.56 14.70 -6.08
CA CYS A 579 -11.92 15.63 -5.00
C CYS A 579 -11.88 17.11 -5.42
N ARG A 580 -11.76 17.43 -6.73
CA ARG A 580 -11.53 18.80 -7.21
C ARG A 580 -12.61 19.79 -6.77
N CYS A 581 -13.88 19.44 -6.90
CA CYS A 581 -14.98 20.37 -6.62
C CYS A 581 -15.05 20.80 -5.15
N LEU A 582 -14.58 19.95 -4.24
CA LEU A 582 -14.45 20.30 -2.82
C LEU A 582 -13.37 21.35 -2.61
N TRP A 583 -12.18 21.11 -3.16
CA TRP A 583 -11.05 22.04 -3.08
C TRP A 583 -11.34 23.40 -3.75
N GLU A 584 -12.13 23.42 -4.83
CA GLU A 584 -12.60 24.66 -5.46
C GLU A 584 -13.61 25.39 -4.57
N SER A 585 -14.52 24.67 -3.89
CA SER A 585 -15.45 25.22 -2.90
C SER A 585 -14.73 25.76 -1.66
N GLU A 586 -13.77 25.01 -1.11
CA GLU A 586 -12.93 25.41 0.02
C GLU A 586 -12.21 26.73 -0.27
N ARG A 587 -11.68 26.90 -1.48
CA ARG A 587 -11.01 28.15 -1.91
C ARG A 587 -11.96 29.31 -2.15
N ALA A 588 -13.20 29.07 -2.55
CA ALA A 588 -14.21 30.11 -2.68
C ALA A 588 -14.63 30.67 -1.31
N THR A 589 -14.65 29.82 -0.27
CA THR A 589 -14.98 30.20 1.11
C THR A 589 -13.78 30.71 1.92
N ASN A 590 -12.60 30.10 1.77
CA ASN A 590 -11.40 30.44 2.56
C ASN A 590 -10.57 31.55 1.90
N ARG A 591 -11.02 32.80 2.04
CA ARG A 591 -10.11 33.96 2.06
C ARG A 591 -9.56 34.28 3.46
N SER A 592 -10.04 33.63 4.53
CA SER A 592 -9.70 34.00 5.91
C SER A 592 -9.77 32.89 6.97
N ASN A 593 -10.22 31.66 6.66
CA ASN A 593 -10.73 30.75 7.71
C ASN A 593 -10.29 29.27 7.63
N SER A 594 -9.13 28.99 7.04
CA SER A 594 -8.56 27.63 7.08
C SER A 594 -8.13 27.30 8.51
N TYR A 595 -8.83 26.37 9.16
CA TYR A 595 -8.74 26.09 10.61
C TYR A 595 -7.37 25.62 11.12
N LEU A 596 -6.40 25.41 10.22
CA LEU A 596 -5.02 25.02 10.51
C LEU A 596 -3.96 25.86 9.77
N MET A 597 -4.34 26.88 8.98
CA MET A 597 -3.37 27.86 8.55
C MET A 597 -2.95 28.68 9.78
N VAL A 598 -1.65 28.62 10.07
CA VAL A 598 -0.97 29.69 10.81
C VAL A 598 -0.87 30.84 9.81
N ASP A 599 -1.24 32.06 10.21
CA ASP A 599 -1.05 33.24 9.36
C ASP A 599 0.43 33.37 8.98
N HIS A 600 0.69 33.58 7.68
CA HIS A 600 2.01 33.50 7.04
C HIS A 600 2.61 34.87 6.78
#